data_AF-A0AAW1T7G1-F1
#
_entry.id   AF-A0AAW1T7G1-F1
#
_cell.length_a   1.000
_cell.length_b   1.000
_cell.length_c   1.000
_cell.angle_alpha   90.00
_cell.angle_beta   90.00
_cell.angle_gamma   90.00
#
_symmetry.space_group_name_H-M   'P 1'
#
loop_
_entity.id
_entity.type
_entity.pdbx_description
1 polymer ?
#
loop_
_entity_poly.entity_id
_entity_poly.type
_entity_poly.pdbx_seq_one_letter_code
_entity_poly.pdbx_strand_id
1 'polypeptide(L)'
;MDVDDGQYNTAAARDKGKGKATVPAPPAANGKSYNLPWVEKYRPSLIKDIVGNTEAVSRLQIISEEGNMPHFILAGPPGTGKTTSILCLAHALLGPQYKDAVLELNASDE
;
A
#
# COMPACT_ATOMS: atom_id res chain seq x y z
N MET A 1 19.44 -16.72 66.35
CA MET A 1 19.79 -17.12 64.98
C MET A 1 18.54 -17.67 64.28
N ASP A 2 17.46 -16.90 64.41
CA ASP A 2 16.70 -16.26 63.33
C ASP A 2 16.42 -17.07 62.07
N VAL A 3 15.21 -17.62 62.06
CA VAL A 3 14.41 -17.97 60.88
C VAL A 3 13.09 -17.21 61.05
N ASP A 4 12.69 -16.37 60.09
CA ASP A 4 11.37 -16.41 59.43
C ASP A 4 11.24 -15.37 58.30
N ASP A 5 10.58 -15.81 57.23
CA ASP A 5 10.18 -15.09 56.01
C ASP A 5 9.20 -13.92 56.28
N GLY A 6 9.44 -12.78 55.62
CA GLY A 6 8.68 -11.55 55.83
C GLY A 6 8.20 -10.85 54.55
N GLN A 7 7.05 -11.31 54.05
CA GLN A 7 5.92 -10.53 53.53
C GLN A 7 6.00 -9.70 52.23
N TYR A 8 4.98 -9.99 51.42
CA TYR A 8 4.55 -9.34 50.19
C TYR A 8 3.79 -8.02 50.42
N ASN A 9 4.04 -7.08 49.50
CA ASN A 9 3.10 -6.12 48.86
C ASN A 9 2.74 -4.80 49.59
N THR A 10 3.05 -3.65 48.94
CA THR A 10 2.07 -2.66 48.43
C THR A 10 2.76 -1.37 47.95
N ALA A 11 2.38 -0.87 46.77
CA ALA A 11 1.95 0.52 46.51
C ALA A 11 2.15 0.90 45.02
N ALA A 12 1.04 1.31 44.41
CA ALA A 12 0.95 1.81 43.05
C ALA A 12 1.53 3.23 42.91
N ALA A 13 2.14 3.53 41.77
CA ALA A 13 2.20 4.89 41.23
C ALA A 13 2.22 4.85 39.68
N ARG A 14 1.29 5.60 39.12
CA ARG A 14 0.91 5.70 37.70
C ARG A 14 1.63 6.90 37.10
N ASP A 15 2.50 6.70 36.11
CA ASP A 15 3.05 7.80 35.29
C ASP A 15 2.56 7.70 33.84
N LYS A 16 1.96 8.79 33.34
CA LYS A 16 1.46 8.97 31.99
C LYS A 16 2.49 9.76 31.18
N GLY A 17 3.41 9.08 30.51
CA GLY A 17 4.32 9.68 29.52
C GLY A 17 3.77 9.58 28.09
N LYS A 18 3.16 10.66 27.58
CA LYS A 18 2.79 10.84 26.17
C LYS A 18 4.06 11.03 25.31
N GLY A 19 4.57 9.97 24.68
CA GLY A 19 5.61 10.06 23.64
C GLY A 19 4.98 10.06 22.24
N LYS A 20 5.01 11.20 21.55
CA LYS A 20 4.53 11.36 20.17
C LYS A 20 5.35 10.49 19.21
N ALA A 21 4.68 9.64 18.43
CA ALA A 21 5.28 8.95 17.29
C ALA A 21 5.73 9.99 16.24
N THR A 22 7.03 10.13 16.05
CA THR A 22 7.62 10.93 14.97
C THR A 22 7.63 10.11 13.69
N VAL A 23 6.69 10.38 12.79
CA VAL A 23 6.81 9.93 11.39
C VAL A 23 7.91 10.74 10.71
N PRO A 24 8.91 10.11 10.05
CA PRO A 24 9.91 10.85 9.29
C PRO A 24 9.26 11.42 8.03
N ALA A 25 9.38 12.74 7.85
CA ALA A 25 8.90 13.44 6.66
C ALA A 25 9.69 13.02 5.41
N PRO A 26 9.05 12.86 4.23
CA PRO A 26 9.77 12.58 2.99
C PRO A 26 10.61 13.80 2.56
N PRO A 27 11.78 13.57 1.92
CA PRO A 27 12.68 14.64 1.51
C PRO A 27 12.05 15.50 0.40
N ALA A 28 12.25 16.82 0.53
CA ALA A 28 11.71 17.82 -0.36
C ALA A 28 12.25 17.67 -1.80
N ALA A 29 11.35 17.43 -2.75
CA ALA A 29 11.62 17.57 -4.17
C ALA A 29 10.93 18.86 -4.68
N ASN A 30 11.74 19.79 -5.19
CA ASN A 30 11.31 21.02 -5.85
C ASN A 30 10.66 20.70 -7.22
N GLY A 31 9.54 21.35 -7.53
CA GLY A 31 9.05 21.48 -8.91
C GLY A 31 7.53 21.38 -9.09
N LYS A 32 6.87 22.54 -8.94
CA LYS A 32 5.44 22.82 -9.19
C LYS A 32 4.44 22.21 -8.20
N SER A 33 3.96 23.06 -7.29
CA SER A 33 2.84 22.78 -6.37
C SER A 33 1.51 22.71 -7.12
N TYR A 34 1.36 21.72 -7.98
CA TYR A 34 0.04 21.35 -8.47
C TYR A 34 -0.69 20.68 -7.31
N ASN A 35 -1.81 21.26 -6.90
CA ASN A 35 -2.67 20.69 -5.88
C ASN A 35 -3.32 19.43 -6.48
N LEU A 36 -2.60 18.30 -6.44
CA LEU A 36 -3.01 17.06 -7.06
C LEU A 36 -4.34 16.60 -6.44
N PRO A 37 -5.37 16.27 -7.24
CA PRO A 37 -6.61 15.72 -6.73
C PRO A 37 -6.33 14.50 -5.84
N TRP A 38 -7.08 14.34 -4.75
CA TRP A 38 -6.84 13.25 -3.79
C TRP A 38 -6.95 11.86 -4.43
N VAL A 39 -7.81 11.73 -5.44
CA VAL A 39 -7.95 10.50 -6.24
C VAL A 39 -6.66 10.08 -6.92
N GLU A 40 -5.82 11.03 -7.35
CA GLU A 40 -4.50 10.73 -7.91
C GLU A 40 -3.42 10.66 -6.83
N LYS A 41 -3.50 11.53 -5.81
CA LYS A 41 -2.53 11.56 -4.71
C LYS A 41 -2.50 10.26 -3.91
N TYR A 42 -3.66 9.61 -3.75
CA TYR A 42 -3.81 8.37 -3.01
C TYR A 42 -4.11 7.17 -3.91
N ARG A 43 -3.87 7.28 -5.23
CA ARG A 43 -4.01 6.16 -6.14
C ARG A 43 -3.03 5.04 -5.72
N PRO A 44 -3.51 3.82 -5.44
CA PRO A 44 -2.65 2.69 -5.10
C PRO A 44 -1.53 2.47 -6.13
N SER A 45 -0.31 2.23 -5.64
CA SER A 45 0.86 1.88 -6.47
C SER A 45 1.27 0.42 -6.31
N LEU A 46 0.82 -0.26 -5.25
CA LEU A 46 1.10 -1.66 -4.97
C LEU A 46 -0.20 -2.46 -4.97
N ILE A 47 -0.13 -3.73 -5.36
CA ILE A 47 -1.31 -4.63 -5.39
C ILE A 47 -1.97 -4.73 -4.00
N LYS A 48 -1.16 -4.77 -2.94
CA LYS A 48 -1.63 -4.84 -1.54
C LYS A 48 -2.41 -3.61 -1.06
N ASP A 49 -2.23 -2.47 -1.72
CA ASP A 49 -2.90 -1.21 -1.35
C ASP A 49 -4.27 -1.07 -2.03
N ILE A 50 -4.62 -2.00 -2.93
CA ILE A 50 -5.92 -2.05 -3.60
C ILE A 50 -6.95 -2.59 -2.62
N VAL A 51 -8.00 -1.80 -2.39
CA VAL A 51 -9.11 -2.17 -1.53
C VAL A 51 -10.33 -2.51 -2.39
N GLY A 52 -11.02 -3.60 -2.03
CA GLY A 52 -12.17 -4.12 -2.77
C GLY A 52 -11.87 -5.44 -3.47
N ASN A 53 -12.93 -6.11 -3.96
CA ASN A 53 -12.91 -7.41 -4.66
C ASN A 53 -11.68 -8.29 -4.33
N THR A 54 -11.66 -8.80 -3.10
CA THR A 54 -10.51 -9.54 -2.53
C THR A 54 -10.14 -10.77 -3.35
N GLU A 55 -11.12 -11.42 -3.97
CA GLU A 55 -10.90 -12.57 -4.85
C GLU A 55 -10.11 -12.19 -6.11
N ALA A 56 -10.48 -11.09 -6.76
CA ALA A 56 -9.74 -10.60 -7.92
C ALA A 56 -8.33 -10.14 -7.56
N VAL A 57 -8.17 -9.40 -6.46
CA VAL A 57 -6.86 -8.93 -5.98
C VAL A 57 -5.96 -10.11 -5.63
N SER A 58 -6.49 -11.14 -4.97
CA SER A 58 -5.73 -12.36 -4.65
C SER A 58 -5.24 -13.09 -5.90
N ARG A 59 -6.06 -13.20 -6.95
CA ARG A 59 -5.62 -13.77 -8.24
C ARG A 59 -4.52 -12.95 -8.90
N LEU A 60 -4.64 -11.62 -8.91
CA LEU A 60 -3.62 -10.74 -9.47
C LEU A 60 -2.30 -10.86 -8.70
N GLN A 61 -2.36 -11.04 -7.38
CA GLN A 61 -1.18 -11.26 -6.56
C GLN A 61 -0.46 -12.57 -6.92
N ILE A 62 -1.20 -13.69 -7.05
CA ILE A 62 -0.61 -14.97 -7.45
C ILE A 62 0.08 -14.84 -8.82
N ILE A 63 -0.56 -14.17 -9.77
CA ILE A 63 0.01 -13.97 -11.12
C ILE A 63 1.26 -13.11 -11.08
N SER A 64 1.30 -12.10 -10.20
CA SER A 64 2.51 -11.30 -10.01
C SER A 64 3.68 -12.11 -9.45
N GLU A 65 3.40 -13.15 -8.65
CA GLU A 65 4.41 -14.03 -8.06
C GLU A 65 4.85 -15.14 -9.02
N GLU A 66 3.93 -15.70 -9.81
CA GLU A 66 4.22 -16.75 -10.79
C GLU A 66 4.88 -16.21 -12.07
N GLY A 67 4.67 -14.94 -12.42
CA GLY A 67 5.27 -14.28 -13.58
C GLY A 67 4.66 -14.68 -14.93
N ASN A 68 3.73 -15.64 -14.95
CA ASN A 68 3.00 -16.04 -16.16
C ASN A 68 1.69 -15.25 -16.27
N MET A 69 1.69 -14.20 -17.09
CA MET A 69 0.54 -13.32 -17.23
C MET A 69 -0.40 -13.76 -18.38
N PRO A 70 -1.64 -14.20 -18.09
CA PRO A 70 -2.63 -14.45 -19.12
C PRO A 70 -3.22 -13.13 -19.67
N HIS A 71 -3.96 -13.22 -20.78
CA HIS A 71 -4.73 -12.09 -21.29
C HIS A 71 -5.95 -11.83 -20.40
N PHE A 72 -6.14 -10.57 -19.98
CA PHE A 72 -7.20 -10.16 -19.08
C PHE A 72 -8.21 -9.21 -19.72
N ILE A 73 -9.46 -9.35 -19.30
CA ILE A 73 -10.50 -8.33 -19.47
C ILE A 73 -11.03 -8.01 -18.08
N LEU A 74 -10.77 -6.79 -17.60
CA LEU A 74 -11.29 -6.31 -16.33
C LEU A 74 -12.59 -5.54 -16.58
N ALA A 75 -13.71 -6.08 -16.11
CA ALA A 75 -15.02 -5.47 -16.25
C ALA A 75 -15.64 -5.18 -14.87
N GLY A 76 -16.43 -4.10 -14.79
CA GLY A 76 -17.15 -3.72 -13.57
C GLY A 76 -17.50 -2.24 -13.51
N PRO A 77 -18.26 -1.81 -12.48
CA PRO A 77 -18.72 -0.43 -12.30
C PRO A 77 -17.57 0.60 -12.32
N PRO A 78 -17.82 1.87 -12.65
CA PRO A 78 -16.80 2.91 -12.59
C PRO A 78 -16.26 3.07 -11.16
N GLY A 79 -14.98 3.43 -11.02
CA GLY A 79 -14.36 3.68 -9.71
C GLY A 79 -13.97 2.45 -8.89
N THR A 80 -14.11 1.23 -9.40
CA THR A 80 -13.74 -0.02 -8.69
C THR A 80 -12.27 -0.40 -8.80
N GLY A 81 -11.41 0.49 -9.28
CA GLY A 81 -9.96 0.25 -9.33
C GLY A 81 -9.45 -0.58 -10.50
N LYS A 82 -10.25 -0.90 -11.53
CA LYS A 82 -9.81 -1.72 -12.69
C LYS A 82 -8.50 -1.23 -13.33
N THR A 83 -8.44 0.04 -13.70
CA THR A 83 -7.24 0.68 -14.29
C THR A 83 -6.09 0.67 -13.29
N THR A 84 -6.36 0.97 -12.02
CA THR A 84 -5.33 0.94 -10.98
C THR A 84 -4.78 -0.47 -10.77
N SER A 85 -5.61 -1.50 -10.79
CA SER A 85 -5.21 -2.89 -10.59
C SER A 85 -4.25 -3.38 -11.65
N ILE A 86 -4.51 -3.08 -12.92
CA ILE A 86 -3.62 -3.50 -14.01
C ILE A 86 -2.28 -2.74 -13.98
N LEU A 87 -2.29 -1.45 -13.61
CA LEU A 87 -1.08 -0.66 -13.44
C LEU A 87 -0.22 -1.20 -12.27
N CYS A 88 -0.83 -1.47 -11.12
CA CYS A 88 -0.14 -2.10 -9.99
C CYS A 88 0.45 -3.47 -10.36
N LEU A 89 -0.28 -4.27 -11.13
CA LEU A 89 0.20 -5.58 -11.59
C LEU A 89 1.39 -5.43 -12.54
N ALA A 90 1.31 -4.54 -13.51
CA ALA A 90 2.40 -4.28 -14.45
C ALA A 90 3.66 -3.77 -13.72
N HIS A 91 3.50 -2.89 -12.71
CA HIS A 91 4.60 -2.49 -11.85
C HIS A 91 5.19 -3.64 -11.04
N ALA A 92 4.37 -4.55 -10.52
CA ALA A 92 4.83 -5.71 -9.76
C ALA A 92 5.60 -6.71 -10.63
N LEU A 93 5.15 -6.95 -11.87
CA LEU A 93 5.77 -7.90 -12.80
C LEU A 93 7.06 -7.38 -13.44
N LEU A 94 7.06 -6.12 -13.87
CA LEU A 94 8.13 -5.56 -14.70
C LEU A 94 9.09 -4.65 -13.91
N GLY A 95 8.70 -4.20 -12.71
CA GLY A 95 9.55 -3.41 -11.83
C GLY A 95 10.20 -2.20 -12.54
N PRO A 96 11.54 -2.09 -12.57
CA PRO A 96 12.24 -0.99 -13.23
C PRO A 96 12.00 -0.90 -14.74
N GLN A 97 11.77 -2.04 -15.42
CA GLN A 97 11.56 -2.10 -16.87
C GLN A 97 10.15 -1.66 -17.30
N TYR A 98 9.27 -1.28 -16.36
CA TYR A 98 7.89 -0.86 -16.64
C TYR A 98 7.77 0.13 -17.80
N LYS A 99 8.66 1.14 -17.86
CA LYS A 99 8.58 2.21 -18.88
C LYS A 99 8.86 1.73 -20.30
N ASP A 100 9.69 0.70 -20.45
CA ASP A 100 10.13 0.21 -21.75
C ASP A 100 9.29 -1.00 -22.21
N ALA A 101 8.66 -1.71 -21.27
CA ALA A 101 7.95 -2.96 -21.51
C ALA A 101 6.41 -2.83 -21.43
N VAL A 102 5.87 -1.66 -21.08
CA VAL A 102 4.42 -1.41 -21.01
C VAL A 102 4.00 -0.39 -22.05
N LEU A 103 3.00 -0.74 -22.84
CA LEU A 103 2.27 0.18 -23.71
C LEU A 103 0.86 0.35 -23.14
N GLU A 104 0.56 1.56 -22.65
CA GLU A 104 -0.79 1.96 -22.24
C GLU A 104 -1.44 2.68 -23.42
N LEU A 105 -2.64 2.24 -23.79
CA LEU A 105 -3.48 2.91 -24.80
C LEU A 105 -4.84 3.19 -24.19
N ASN A 106 -5.18 4.47 -24.10
CA ASN A 106 -6.46 4.94 -23.60
C ASN A 106 -7.36 5.40 -24.75
N ALA A 107 -8.65 5.55 -24.46
CA ALA A 107 -9.62 6.08 -25.42
C ALA A 107 -9.37 7.54 -25.84
N SER A 108 -8.48 8.25 -25.15
CA SER A 108 -8.08 9.62 -25.47
C SER A 108 -6.83 9.71 -26.33
N ASP A 109 -6.17 8.59 -26.64
CA ASP A 109 -4.93 8.56 -27.42
C ASP A 109 -5.17 8.50 -28.94
N GLU A 110 -6.38 8.88 -29.40
CA GLU A 110 -6.72 9.15 -30.82
C GLU A 110 -6.30 10.55 -31.29
#